data_AF-A0A940ZL90-F1
#
_entry.id   AF-A0A940ZL90-F1
#
_cell.length_a   1.000
_cell.length_b   1.000
_cell.length_c   1.000
_cell.angle_alpha   90.00
_cell.angle_beta   90.00
_cell.angle_gamma   90.00
#
_symmetry.space_group_name_H-M   'P 1'
#
loop_
_entity.id
_entity.type
_entity.pdbx_description
1 polymer ?
#
loop_
_entity_poly.entity_id
_entity_poly.type
_entity_poly.pdbx_seq_one_letter_code
_entity_poly.pdbx_strand_id
1 'polypeptide(L)'
;MASDEWGRDPGVQMMRKVFRQMESAEGELLKAAGISIWDPRLRRWREISLAAFERASANAARRGIDLREDQAGVLYAHCLARTMMREGVEPGDSCQSDETIKKLVEEVFF
;
A
#
# COMPACT_ATOMS: atom_id res chain seq x y z
N MET A 1 34.91 1.35 8.36
CA MET A 1 33.51 0.95 8.62
C MET A 1 32.69 2.22 8.63
N ALA A 2 31.82 2.43 7.63
CA ALA A 2 30.95 3.59 7.61
C ALA A 2 29.95 3.46 8.78
N SER A 3 29.90 4.45 9.65
CA SER A 3 28.87 4.52 10.69
C SER A 3 27.50 4.49 10.01
N ASP A 4 26.64 3.55 10.42
CA ASP A 4 25.25 3.46 9.95
C ASP A 4 24.42 4.61 10.56
N GLU A 5 24.74 5.84 10.17
CA GLU A 5 24.05 7.06 10.60
C GLU A 5 22.62 7.07 10.06
N TRP A 6 22.43 6.57 8.84
CA TRP A 6 21.12 6.44 8.19
C TRP A 6 20.20 5.42 8.89
N GLY A 7 20.75 4.32 9.43
CA GLY A 7 19.96 3.35 10.19
C GLY A 7 19.46 3.85 11.55
N ARG A 8 20.06 4.92 12.09
CA ARG A 8 19.64 5.56 13.35
C ARG A 8 18.68 6.73 13.16
N ASP A 9 18.49 7.19 11.92
CA ASP A 9 17.54 8.26 11.63
C ASP A 9 16.08 7.78 11.89
N PRO A 10 15.31 8.47 12.75
CA PRO A 10 13.94 8.07 13.07
C PRO A 10 13.01 8.05 11.86
N GLY A 11 13.21 8.95 10.90
CA GLY A 11 12.43 9.02 9.66
C GLY A 11 12.70 7.82 8.75
N VAL A 12 13.97 7.43 8.60
CA VAL A 12 14.35 6.21 7.86
C VAL A 12 13.77 4.97 8.53
N GLN A 13 13.84 4.88 9.87
CA GLN A 13 13.25 3.76 10.60
C GLN A 13 11.74 3.68 10.41
N MET A 14 11.03 4.82 10.46
CA MET A 14 9.60 4.91 10.20
C MET A 14 9.28 4.42 8.78
N MET A 15 9.96 4.95 7.77
CA MET A 15 9.75 4.55 6.38
C MET A 15 9.99 3.05 6.16
N ARG A 16 11.05 2.47 6.76
CA ARG A 16 11.31 1.03 6.69
C ARG A 16 10.19 0.18 7.29
N LYS A 17 9.48 0.68 8.30
CA LYS A 17 8.34 -0.03 8.88
C LYS A 17 7.12 0.07 7.96
N VAL A 18 6.85 1.25 7.40
CA VAL A 18 5.80 1.43 6.38
C VAL A 18 6.01 0.47 5.20
N PHE A 19 7.22 0.42 4.64
CA PHE A 19 7.53 -0.52 3.54
C PHE A 19 7.32 -1.98 3.92
N ARG A 20 7.75 -2.40 5.12
CA ARG A 20 7.49 -3.77 5.61
C ARG A 20 5.99 -4.08 5.71
N GLN A 21 5.19 -3.13 6.17
CA GLN A 21 3.73 -3.31 6.24
C GLN A 21 3.11 -3.40 4.83
N MET A 22 3.58 -2.59 3.88
CA MET A 22 3.14 -2.66 2.48
C MET A 22 3.51 -4.00 1.83
N GLU A 23 4.74 -4.46 2.00
CA GLU A 23 5.22 -5.75 1.47
C GLU A 23 4.44 -6.94 2.06
N SER A 24 4.16 -6.90 3.37
CA SER A 24 3.33 -7.93 4.03
C SER A 24 1.91 -7.94 3.48
N ALA A 25 1.28 -6.77 3.37
CA ALA A 25 -0.10 -6.66 2.89
C ALA A 25 -0.22 -7.04 1.41
N GLU A 26 0.79 -6.70 0.59
CA GLU A 26 0.88 -7.16 -0.79
C GLU A 26 0.99 -8.69 -0.85
N GLY A 27 1.88 -9.30 -0.07
CA GLY A 27 2.07 -10.75 -0.05
C GLY A 27 0.79 -11.50 0.33
N GLU A 28 0.06 -10.99 1.31
CA GLU A 28 -1.25 -11.54 1.72
C GLU A 28 -2.29 -11.40 0.60
N LEU A 29 -2.34 -10.24 -0.06
CA LEU A 29 -3.27 -9.97 -1.15
C LEU A 29 -3.01 -10.88 -2.36
N LEU A 30 -1.76 -11.00 -2.79
CA LEU A 30 -1.37 -11.86 -3.92
C LEU A 30 -1.65 -13.33 -3.61
N LYS A 31 -1.37 -13.78 -2.38
CA LYS A 31 -1.68 -15.13 -1.93
C LYS A 31 -3.17 -15.40 -1.96
N ALA A 32 -3.99 -14.47 -1.47
CA ALA A 32 -5.45 -14.60 -1.48
C ALA A 32 -6.03 -14.59 -2.90
N ALA A 33 -5.44 -13.82 -3.81
CA ALA A 33 -5.84 -13.76 -5.22
C ALA A 33 -5.28 -14.93 -6.07
N GLY A 34 -4.46 -15.82 -5.49
CA GLY A 34 -3.80 -16.90 -6.24
C GLY A 34 -2.82 -16.41 -7.31
N ILE A 35 -2.28 -15.19 -7.15
CA ILE A 35 -1.37 -14.57 -8.12
C ILE A 35 0.08 -14.97 -7.81
N SER A 36 0.79 -15.40 -8.84
CA SER A 36 2.22 -15.69 -8.75
C SER A 36 3.03 -14.41 -8.53
N ILE A 37 4.06 -14.47 -7.67
CA ILE A 37 5.03 -13.37 -7.48
C ILE A 37 5.80 -13.00 -8.76
N TRP A 38 5.73 -13.85 -9.79
CA TRP A 38 6.35 -13.67 -11.10
C TRP A 38 5.34 -13.20 -12.17
N ASP A 39 4.10 -12.89 -11.80
CA ASP A 39 3.11 -12.41 -12.76
C ASP A 39 3.61 -11.09 -13.40
N PRO A 40 3.71 -11.03 -14.74
CA PRO A 40 4.31 -9.90 -15.44
C PRO A 40 3.54 -8.58 -15.23
N ARG A 41 2.26 -8.65 -14.82
CA ARG A 41 1.42 -7.47 -14.55
C ARG A 41 1.78 -6.81 -13.22
N LEU A 42 2.41 -7.53 -12.28
CA LEU A 42 2.69 -7.03 -10.93
C LEU A 42 3.50 -5.75 -10.93
N ARG A 43 4.50 -5.63 -11.82
CA ARG A 43 5.29 -4.41 -11.92
C ARG A 43 4.39 -3.19 -12.18
N ARG A 44 3.54 -3.29 -13.20
CA ARG A 44 2.63 -2.22 -13.59
C ARG A 44 1.60 -1.94 -12.50
N TRP A 45 1.05 -2.97 -11.87
CA TRP A 45 0.10 -2.80 -10.77
C TRP A 45 0.75 -2.11 -9.57
N ARG A 46 1.97 -2.50 -9.17
CA ARG A 46 2.71 -1.86 -8.09
C ARG A 46 2.98 -0.38 -8.37
N GLU A 47 3.41 -0.04 -9.58
CA GLU A 47 3.68 1.35 -9.99
C GLU A 47 2.41 2.23 -9.91
N ILE A 48 1.28 1.75 -10.45
CA ILE A 48 -0.01 2.46 -10.38
C ILE A 48 -0.49 2.59 -8.94
N SER A 49 -0.37 1.51 -8.17
CA SER A 49 -0.85 1.46 -6.78
C SER A 49 -0.02 2.33 -5.86
N LEU A 50 1.29 2.42 -6.08
CA LEU A 50 2.18 3.32 -5.35
C LEU A 50 1.80 4.79 -5.60
N ALA A 51 1.60 5.18 -6.86
CA ALA A 51 1.16 6.53 -7.20
C ALA A 51 -0.23 6.88 -6.63
N ALA A 52 -1.13 5.90 -6.52
CA ALA A 52 -2.42 6.07 -5.84
C ALA A 52 -2.23 6.21 -4.31
N PHE A 53 -1.41 5.37 -3.71
CA PHE A 53 -1.09 5.41 -2.28
C PHE A 53 -0.46 6.73 -1.86
N GLU A 54 0.49 7.27 -2.62
CA GLU A 54 1.14 8.56 -2.34
C GLU A 54 0.12 9.71 -2.35
N ARG A 55 -0.77 9.73 -3.35
CA ARG A 55 -1.86 10.73 -3.44
C ARG A 55 -2.84 10.58 -2.28
N ALA A 56 -3.23 9.35 -1.93
CA ALA A 56 -4.17 9.10 -0.85
C ALA A 56 -3.57 9.47 0.52
N SER A 57 -2.29 9.18 0.72
CA SER A 57 -1.53 9.58 1.91
C SER A 57 -1.42 11.10 2.03
N ALA A 58 -1.17 11.81 0.91
CA ALA A 58 -1.19 13.26 0.89
C ALA A 58 -2.58 13.84 1.19
N ASN A 59 -3.66 13.22 0.70
CA ASN A 59 -5.04 13.61 1.04
C ASN A 59 -5.33 13.42 2.52
N ALA A 60 -4.91 12.30 3.11
CA ALA A 60 -5.05 12.00 4.53
C ALA A 60 -4.32 13.04 5.39
N ALA A 61 -3.05 13.33 5.06
CA ALA A 61 -2.24 14.32 5.77
C ALA A 61 -2.87 15.73 5.71
N ARG A 62 -3.41 16.15 4.55
CA ARG A 62 -4.12 17.44 4.41
C ARG A 62 -5.37 17.54 5.28
N ARG A 63 -5.97 16.41 5.66
CA ARG A 63 -7.15 16.33 6.53
C ARG A 63 -6.79 16.12 8.00
N GLY A 64 -5.51 16.11 8.34
CA GLY A 64 -5.04 15.82 9.71
C GLY A 64 -5.26 14.36 10.12
N ILE A 65 -5.43 13.45 9.16
CA ILE A 65 -5.51 12.01 9.43
C ILE A 65 -4.08 11.49 9.50
N ASP A 66 -3.64 11.11 10.70
CA ASP A 66 -2.35 10.46 10.91
C ASP A 66 -2.46 8.97 10.58
N LEU A 67 -1.89 8.58 9.44
CA LEU A 67 -1.84 7.18 9.02
C LEU A 67 -0.70 6.51 9.78
N ARG A 68 -1.05 5.69 10.77
CA ARG A 68 -0.08 4.83 11.44
C ARG A 68 0.54 3.83 10.46
N GLU A 69 1.68 3.26 10.84
CA GLU A 69 2.45 2.29 10.04
C GLU A 69 1.58 1.12 9.54
N ASP A 70 0.70 0.58 10.41
CA ASP A 70 -0.26 -0.48 10.09
C ASP A 70 -1.29 -0.02 9.04
N GLN A 71 -1.80 1.19 9.19
CA GLN A 71 -2.79 1.78 8.27
C GLN A 71 -2.21 2.11 6.90
N ALA A 72 -0.91 2.44 6.81
CA ALA A 72 -0.24 2.65 5.54
C ALA A 72 -0.19 1.34 4.69
N GLY A 73 0.10 0.20 5.33
CA GLY A 73 0.04 -1.11 4.67
C GLY A 73 -1.37 -1.45 4.17
N VAL A 74 -2.40 -1.20 5.00
CA VAL A 74 -3.80 -1.40 4.62
C VAL A 74 -4.19 -0.50 3.45
N LEU A 75 -3.86 0.80 3.51
CA LEU A 75 -4.13 1.75 2.43
C LEU A 75 -3.49 1.30 1.10
N TYR A 76 -2.23 0.86 1.13
CA TYR A 76 -1.55 0.35 -0.05
C TYR A 76 -2.25 -0.89 -0.62
N ALA A 77 -2.64 -1.85 0.23
CA ALA A 77 -3.35 -3.05 -0.20
C ALA A 77 -4.69 -2.72 -0.87
N HIS A 78 -5.43 -1.72 -0.39
CA HIS A 78 -6.65 -1.25 -1.06
C HIS A 78 -6.36 -0.61 -2.41
N CYS A 79 -5.30 0.19 -2.54
CA CYS A 79 -4.87 0.73 -3.84
C CYS A 79 -4.50 -0.38 -4.83
N LEU A 80 -3.81 -1.43 -4.37
CA LEU A 80 -3.44 -2.58 -5.18
C LEU A 80 -4.65 -3.41 -5.59
N ALA A 81 -5.52 -3.74 -4.64
CA ALA A 81 -6.79 -4.40 -4.88
C ALA A 81 -7.62 -3.65 -5.94
N ARG A 82 -7.74 -2.32 -5.80
CA ARG A 82 -8.50 -1.49 -6.75
C ARG A 82 -7.88 -1.49 -8.15
N THR A 83 -6.55 -1.50 -8.25
CA THR A 83 -5.83 -1.58 -9.52
C THR A 83 -6.05 -2.95 -10.18
N MET A 84 -5.98 -4.04 -9.42
CA MET A 84 -6.25 -5.41 -9.90
C MET A 84 -7.69 -5.54 -10.41
N MET A 85 -8.67 -5.04 -9.65
CA MET A 85 -10.10 -5.06 -10.03
C MET A 85 -10.36 -4.33 -11.35
N ARG A 86 -9.68 -3.20 -11.60
CA ARG A 86 -9.79 -2.46 -12.87
C ARG A 86 -9.32 -3.27 -14.09
N GLU A 87 -8.47 -4.26 -13.87
CA GLU A 87 -7.99 -5.18 -14.91
C GLU A 87 -8.71 -6.54 -14.88
N GLY A 88 -9.84 -6.64 -14.17
CA GLY A 88 -10.67 -7.85 -14.11
C GLY A 88 -10.11 -8.95 -13.22
N VAL A 89 -9.21 -8.62 -12.29
CA VAL A 89 -8.64 -9.57 -11.33
C VAL A 89 -9.24 -9.31 -9.97
N GLU A 90 -9.95 -10.30 -9.43
CA GLU A 90 -10.55 -10.23 -8.09
C GLU A 90 -9.47 -10.46 -7.02
N PRO A 91 -9.17 -9.45 -6.20
CA PRO A 91 -8.37 -9.64 -5.01
C PRO A 91 -9.26 -10.34 -3.98
N GLY A 92 -8.94 -11.58 -3.57
CA GLY A 92 -9.74 -12.31 -2.58
C GLY A 92 -9.89 -11.57 -1.24
N ASP A 93 -10.55 -12.19 -0.25
CA ASP A 93 -10.99 -11.58 1.02
C ASP A 93 -9.88 -11.19 2.04
N SER A 94 -8.75 -10.68 1.57
CA SER A 94 -7.60 -10.29 2.40
C SER A 94 -7.57 -8.81 2.79
N CYS A 95 -8.38 -7.97 2.15
CA CYS A 95 -8.36 -6.53 2.43
C CYS A 95 -9.15 -6.21 3.70
N GLN A 96 -8.48 -5.68 4.72
CA GLN A 96 -9.13 -5.25 5.96
C GLN A 96 -10.17 -4.16 5.67
N SER A 97 -11.38 -4.30 6.22
CA SER A 97 -12.45 -3.33 6.02
C SER A 97 -12.25 -2.11 6.92
N ASP A 98 -11.71 -1.02 6.36
CA ASP A 98 -11.65 0.29 6.98
C ASP A 98 -12.33 1.33 6.06
N GLU A 99 -13.45 1.89 6.52
CA GLU A 99 -14.25 2.85 5.74
C GLU A 99 -13.55 4.18 5.47
N THR A 100 -12.64 4.60 6.34
CA THR A 100 -11.83 5.81 6.12
C THR A 100 -10.85 5.57 4.98
N ILE A 101 -10.20 4.40 5.00
CA ILE A 101 -9.24 4.01 3.96
C ILE A 101 -9.95 3.82 2.61
N LYS A 102 -11.11 3.17 2.58
CA LYS A 102 -11.90 3.02 1.34
C LYS A 102 -12.21 4.38 0.71
N LYS A 103 -12.64 5.36 1.49
CA LYS A 103 -12.91 6.72 1.00
C LYS A 103 -11.66 7.39 0.43
N LEU A 104 -10.52 7.29 1.12
CA LEU A 104 -9.25 7.83 0.64
C LEU A 104 -8.82 7.20 -0.69
N VAL A 105 -9.06 5.91 -0.86
CA VAL A 105 -8.74 5.16 -2.08
C VAL A 105 -9.67 5.59 -3.22
N GLU A 106 -10.98 5.67 -2.98
CA GLU A 106 -11.93 6.12 -4.01
C GLU A 106 -11.54 7.48 -4.58
N GLU A 107 -11.18 8.45 -3.74
CA GLU A 107 -10.79 9.81 -4.14
C GLU A 107 -9.60 9.91 -5.11
N VAL A 108 -8.73 8.90 -5.16
CA VAL A 108 -7.53 8.94 -6.04
C VAL A 108 -7.69 8.13 -7.32
N PHE A 109 -8.74 7.32 -7.40
CA PHE A 109 -9.11 6.56 -8.58
C PHE A 109 -10.24 7.22 -9.37
N PHE A 110 -11.04 8.12 -8.77
CA PHE A 110 -11.95 9.04 -9.47
C PHE A 110 -11.23 10.34 -9.86
#